data_AF-A0A132F5Q8-F1
#
_entry.id   AF-A0A132F5Q8-F1
#
_cell.length_a   1.000
_cell.length_b   1.000
_cell.length_c   1.000
_cell.angle_alpha   90.00
_cell.angle_beta   90.00
_cell.angle_gamma   90.00
#
_symmetry.space_group_name_H-M   'P 1'
#
loop_
_entity.id
_entity.type
_entity.pdbx_description
1 polymer ?
#
loop_
_entity_poly.entity_id
_entity_poly.type
_entity_poly.pdbx_seq_one_letter_code
_entity_poly.pdbx_strand_id
1 'polypeptide(L)'
;MTPTTPHPKWRIAVVTLAVLALCYYAAGTPPVSRLLAPSVISAGLALKPITYHWLNRFDRTLPEADLYASRFYVLLLAALNMLACGFALHAHRSAKRFAFVLACALVMLAVLVNAQIHAFYQVA
;
A
#
# COMPACT_ATOMS: atom_id res chain seq x y z
N MET A 1 17.18 -25.14 -23.68
CA MET A 1 16.30 -24.06 -23.21
C MET A 1 14.89 -24.61 -23.16
N THR A 2 14.33 -24.78 -21.97
CA THR A 2 12.91 -25.17 -21.82
C THR A 2 12.04 -23.95 -22.18
N PRO A 3 11.08 -24.08 -23.10
CA PRO A 3 10.19 -22.97 -23.45
C PRO A 3 9.33 -22.64 -22.23
N THR A 4 9.47 -21.43 -21.71
CA THR A 4 8.58 -20.91 -20.68
C THR A 4 7.21 -20.67 -21.31
N THR A 5 6.21 -21.42 -20.86
CA THR A 5 4.83 -21.20 -21.31
C THR A 5 4.38 -19.81 -20.88
N PRO A 6 3.86 -18.96 -21.79
CA PRO A 6 3.40 -17.64 -21.43
C PRO A 6 2.26 -17.78 -20.40
N HIS A 7 2.40 -17.09 -19.27
CA HIS A 7 1.33 -17.06 -18.27
C HIS A 7 0.04 -16.53 -18.92
N PRO A 8 -1.12 -17.19 -18.71
CA PRO A 8 -2.37 -16.75 -19.31
C PRO A 8 -2.68 -15.32 -18.88
N LYS A 9 -2.85 -14.39 -19.83
CA LYS A 9 -3.14 -12.96 -19.56
C LYS A 9 -4.30 -12.75 -18.58
N TRP A 10 -5.28 -13.66 -18.58
CA TRP A 10 -6.42 -13.62 -17.67
C TRP A 10 -6.03 -13.83 -16.19
N ARG A 11 -5.01 -14.64 -15.88
CA ARG A 11 -4.56 -14.86 -14.49
C ARG A 11 -3.99 -13.59 -13.88
N ILE A 12 -3.23 -12.84 -14.67
CA ILE A 12 -2.67 -11.55 -14.25
C ILE A 12 -3.81 -10.58 -13.96
N ALA A 13 -4.79 -10.49 -14.86
CA ALA A 13 -5.96 -9.63 -14.66
C ALA A 13 -6.74 -9.98 -13.37
N VAL A 14 -6.97 -11.27 -13.10
CA VAL A 14 -7.65 -11.73 -11.89
C VAL A 14 -6.85 -11.38 -10.63
N VAL A 15 -5.55 -11.60 -10.62
CA VAL A 15 -4.68 -11.25 -9.48
C VAL A 15 -4.67 -9.74 -9.26
N THR A 16 -4.53 -8.94 -10.31
CA THR A 16 -4.56 -7.48 -10.22
C THR A 16 -5.90 -7.00 -9.64
N LEU A 17 -7.03 -7.53 -10.12
CA LEU A 17 -8.35 -7.19 -9.59
C LEU A 17 -8.50 -7.58 -8.11
N ALA A 18 -7.99 -8.75 -7.71
CA ALA A 18 -8.02 -9.19 -6.32
C ALA A 18 -7.21 -8.28 -5.41
N VAL A 19 -6.00 -7.86 -5.84
CA VAL A 19 -5.17 -6.92 -5.08
C VAL A 19 -5.86 -5.56 -4.97
N LEU A 20 -6.41 -5.04 -6.07
CA LEU A 20 -7.16 -3.77 -6.06
C LEU A 20 -8.35 -3.83 -5.10
N ALA A 21 -9.14 -4.92 -5.15
CA ALA A 21 -10.26 -5.13 -4.26
C ALA A 21 -9.84 -5.20 -2.78
N LEU A 22 -8.74 -5.89 -2.48
CA LEU A 22 -8.20 -5.98 -1.13
C LEU A 22 -7.72 -4.62 -0.61
N CYS A 23 -6.97 -3.86 -1.41
CA CYS A 23 -6.54 -2.51 -1.07
C CYS A 23 -7.74 -1.58 -0.84
N TYR A 24 -8.78 -1.69 -1.68
CA TYR A 24 -9.99 -0.89 -1.56
C TYR A 24 -10.77 -1.21 -0.27
N TYR A 25 -10.92 -2.49 0.04
CA TYR A 25 -11.57 -2.92 1.27
C TYR A 25 -10.77 -2.48 2.52
N ALA A 26 -9.46 -2.71 2.52
CA ALA A 26 -8.58 -2.32 3.63
C ALA A 26 -8.45 -0.80 3.81
N ALA A 27 -8.75 -0.01 2.77
CA ALA A 27 -8.83 1.44 2.86
C ALA A 27 -10.12 1.95 3.53
N GLY A 28 -11.08 1.08 3.85
CA GLY A 28 -12.36 1.44 4.44
C GLY A 28 -13.46 1.72 3.41
N THR A 29 -13.35 1.15 2.20
CA THR A 29 -14.34 1.30 1.12
C THR A 29 -14.70 2.77 0.82
N PRO A 30 -13.71 3.63 0.52
CA PRO A 30 -13.96 5.04 0.23
C PRO A 30 -14.83 5.20 -1.03
N PRO A 31 -15.58 6.31 -1.18
CA PRO A 31 -16.37 6.54 -2.38
C PRO A 31 -15.49 6.49 -3.64
N VAL A 32 -15.88 5.68 -4.63
CA VAL A 32 -15.09 5.51 -5.87
C VAL A 32 -14.89 6.85 -6.61
N SER A 33 -15.87 7.76 -6.52
CA SER A 33 -15.78 9.12 -7.07
C SER A 33 -14.63 9.94 -6.49
N ARG A 34 -14.17 9.62 -5.27
CA ARG A 34 -13.04 10.30 -4.61
C ARG A 34 -11.69 9.71 -4.97
N LEU A 35 -11.61 8.46 -5.42
CA LEU A 35 -10.34 7.84 -5.82
C LEU A 35 -9.67 8.64 -6.94
N LEU A 36 -10.45 9.12 -7.91
CA LEU A 36 -9.93 9.86 -9.06
C LEU A 36 -9.63 11.34 -8.77
N ALA A 37 -9.87 11.82 -7.54
CA ALA A 37 -9.61 13.20 -7.20
C ALA A 37 -8.08 13.47 -7.18
N PRO A 38 -7.57 14.51 -7.89
CA PRO A 38 -6.15 14.80 -7.92
C PRO A 38 -5.54 15.05 -6.53
N SER A 39 -6.31 15.64 -5.62
CA SER A 39 -5.91 15.87 -4.22
C SER A 39 -5.72 14.57 -3.42
N VAL A 40 -6.49 13.54 -3.73
CA VAL A 40 -6.42 12.23 -3.08
C VAL A 40 -5.21 11.45 -3.58
N ILE A 41 -4.98 11.46 -4.90
CA ILE A 41 -3.82 10.81 -5.51
C ILE A 41 -2.53 11.46 -4.99
N SER A 42 -2.47 12.80 -4.97
CA SER A 42 -1.29 13.52 -4.48
C SER A 42 -1.07 13.30 -2.98
N ALA A 43 -2.12 13.31 -2.16
CA ALA A 43 -2.02 13.01 -0.73
C ALA A 43 -1.57 11.56 -0.47
N GLY A 44 -2.07 10.59 -1.24
CA GLY A 44 -1.65 9.20 -1.16
C GLY A 44 -0.17 9.00 -1.54
N LEU A 45 0.29 9.62 -2.63
CA LEU A 45 1.70 9.58 -3.06
C LEU A 45 2.63 10.34 -2.10
N ALA A 46 2.16 11.43 -1.51
CA ALA A 46 2.85 12.17 -0.46
C ALA A 46 2.83 11.43 0.88
N LEU A 47 2.22 10.23 0.95
CA LEU A 47 2.12 9.43 2.16
C LEU A 47 1.41 10.18 3.30
N LYS A 48 0.58 11.18 2.97
CA LYS A 48 -0.14 11.99 3.95
C LYS A 48 -1.05 11.18 4.88
N PRO A 49 -1.72 10.09 4.43
CA PRO A 49 -2.54 9.26 5.31
C PRO A 49 -1.76 8.55 6.41
N ILE A 50 -0.46 8.32 6.21
CA ILE A 50 0.40 7.65 7.19
C ILE A 50 1.11 8.63 8.11
N THR A 51 1.14 9.92 7.74
CA THR A 51 1.69 11.02 8.55
C THR A 51 0.59 11.89 9.16
N TYR A 52 -0.68 11.49 9.01
CA TYR A 52 -1.82 12.24 9.51
C TYR A 52 -1.77 12.33 11.03
N HIS A 53 -1.93 13.53 11.58
CA HIS A 53 -2.02 13.70 13.02
C HIS A 53 -3.25 14.53 13.41
N TRP A 54 -4.15 13.97 14.23
CA TRP A 54 -5.39 14.65 14.64
C TRP A 54 -5.18 15.99 15.35
N LEU A 55 -4.05 16.15 16.06
CA LEU A 55 -3.66 17.38 16.75
C LEU A 55 -3.16 18.46 15.79
N ASN A 56 -2.80 18.11 14.56
CA ASN A 56 -2.37 19.05 13.54
C ASN A 56 -3.59 19.74 12.90
N ARG A 57 -3.65 21.07 13.01
CA ARG A 57 -4.76 21.87 12.47
C ARG A 57 -4.95 21.67 10.96
N PHE A 58 -3.86 21.46 10.22
CA PHE A 58 -3.89 21.27 8.77
C PHE A 58 -4.38 19.89 8.32
N ASP A 59 -4.35 18.90 9.23
CA ASP A 59 -4.85 17.56 8.96
C ASP A 59 -6.32 17.45 9.35
N ARG A 60 -6.77 18.21 10.36
CA ARG A 60 -8.18 18.26 10.77
C ARG A 60 -9.14 18.80 9.71
N THR A 61 -8.64 19.60 8.77
CA THR A 61 -9.43 20.14 7.67
C THR A 61 -9.60 19.15 6.52
N LEU A 62 -8.90 18.01 6.55
CA LEU A 62 -9.00 16.99 5.52
C LEU A 62 -10.31 16.21 5.70
N PRO A 63 -11.15 16.09 4.66
CA PRO A 63 -12.33 15.24 4.73
C PRO A 63 -11.94 13.78 4.98
N GLU A 64 -12.64 13.09 5.89
CA GLU A 64 -12.38 11.68 6.19
C GLU A 64 -12.45 10.80 4.94
N ALA A 65 -13.39 11.08 4.04
CA ALA A 65 -13.51 10.37 2.76
C ALA A 65 -12.24 10.50 1.90
N ASP A 66 -11.58 11.67 1.91
CA ASP A 66 -10.34 11.89 1.16
C ASP A 66 -9.16 11.20 1.85
N LEU A 67 -9.17 11.10 3.18
CA LEU A 67 -8.17 10.34 3.96
C LEU A 67 -8.25 8.83 3.65
N TYR A 68 -9.45 8.25 3.69
CA TYR A 68 -9.68 6.84 3.34
C TYR A 68 -9.35 6.57 1.87
N ALA A 69 -9.75 7.45 0.96
CA ALA A 69 -9.39 7.34 -0.45
C ALA A 69 -7.87 7.43 -0.69
N SER A 70 -7.16 8.26 0.08
CA SER A 70 -5.71 8.39 -0.03
C SER A 70 -4.99 7.15 0.53
N ARG A 71 -5.56 6.52 1.57
CA ARG A 71 -5.05 5.26 2.16
C ARG A 71 -5.04 4.11 1.15
N PHE A 72 -5.99 4.07 0.23
CA PHE A 72 -6.00 3.11 -0.89
C PHE A 72 -4.70 3.18 -1.71
N TYR A 73 -4.22 4.38 -2.04
CA TYR A 73 -2.99 4.57 -2.82
C TYR A 73 -1.73 4.16 -2.06
N VAL A 74 -1.69 4.39 -0.74
CA VAL A 74 -0.60 3.91 0.11
C VAL A 74 -0.54 2.38 0.11
N LEU A 75 -1.68 1.72 0.24
CA LEU A 75 -1.76 0.26 0.22
C LEU A 75 -1.41 -0.31 -1.15
N LEU A 76 -1.83 0.35 -2.23
CA LEU A 76 -1.48 -0.03 -3.59
C LEU A 76 0.04 0.09 -3.82
N LEU A 77 0.67 1.15 -3.34
CA LEU A 77 2.12 1.33 -3.39
C LEU A 77 2.85 0.23 -2.61
N ALA A 78 2.35 -0.13 -1.43
CA ALA A 78 2.90 -1.25 -0.64
C ALA A 78 2.78 -2.59 -1.39
N ALA A 79 1.64 -2.86 -2.02
CA ALA A 79 1.42 -4.07 -2.82
C ALA A 79 2.35 -4.13 -4.05
N LEU A 80 2.54 -3.01 -4.74
CA LEU A 80 3.49 -2.90 -5.85
C LEU A 80 4.94 -3.16 -5.40
N ASN A 81 5.35 -2.61 -4.26
CA ASN A 81 6.67 -2.89 -3.69
C ASN A 81 6.84 -4.37 -3.34
N MET A 82 5.82 -5.01 -2.76
CA MET A 82 5.84 -6.45 -2.46
C MET A 82 5.99 -7.30 -3.73
N LEU A 83 5.28 -6.95 -4.81
CA LEU A 83 5.40 -7.61 -6.11
C LEU A 83 6.78 -7.38 -6.73
N ALA A 84 7.31 -6.16 -6.69
CA ALA A 84 8.66 -5.84 -7.16
C ALA A 84 9.73 -6.65 -6.41
N CYS A 85 9.60 -6.80 -5.09
CA CYS A 85 10.43 -7.70 -4.30
C CYS A 85 10.29 -9.16 -4.76
N GLY A 86 9.07 -9.63 -5.03
CA GLY A 86 8.82 -10.98 -5.56
C GLY A 86 9.46 -11.25 -6.93
N PHE A 87 9.46 -10.26 -7.82
CA PHE A 87 10.14 -10.35 -9.11
C PHE A 87 11.67 -10.32 -8.97
N ALA A 88 12.21 -9.45 -8.10
CA ALA A 88 13.63 -9.39 -7.80
C ALA A 88 14.15 -10.71 -7.18
N LEU A 89 13.31 -11.38 -6.38
CA LEU A 89 13.51 -12.74 -5.87
C LEU A 89 13.72 -13.76 -6.97
N HIS A 90 12.79 -13.77 -7.92
CA HIS A 90 12.79 -14.72 -9.02
C HIS A 90 14.01 -14.52 -9.93
N ALA A 91 14.53 -13.28 -9.98
CA ALA A 91 15.70 -12.91 -10.77
C ALA A 91 17.07 -13.26 -10.12
N HIS A 92 17.16 -13.50 -8.80
CA HIS A 92 18.46 -13.72 -8.12
C HIS A 92 18.59 -15.03 -7.34
N ARG A 93 19.66 -15.79 -7.65
CA ARG A 93 20.04 -17.12 -7.14
C ARG A 93 20.38 -17.23 -5.63
N SER A 94 20.27 -16.15 -4.83
CA SER A 94 20.72 -16.12 -3.42
C SER A 94 19.59 -15.74 -2.46
N ALA A 95 18.78 -16.74 -2.11
CA ALA A 95 17.62 -16.62 -1.23
C ALA A 95 17.91 -15.97 0.15
N LYS A 96 19.13 -16.11 0.68
CA LYS A 96 19.51 -15.55 1.99
C LYS A 96 19.54 -14.02 2.01
N ARG A 97 20.10 -13.39 0.98
CA ARG A 97 20.18 -11.92 0.89
C ARG A 97 18.80 -11.31 0.64
N PHE A 98 17.97 -12.00 -0.13
CA PHE A 98 16.60 -11.58 -0.32
C PHE A 98 15.78 -11.69 0.97
N ALA A 99 15.87 -12.81 1.70
CA ALA A 99 15.15 -12.98 2.96
C ALA A 99 15.48 -11.89 3.97
N PHE A 100 16.75 -11.45 4.01
CA PHE A 100 17.17 -10.32 4.84
C PHE A 100 16.49 -9.00 4.43
N VAL A 101 16.50 -8.67 3.13
CA VAL A 101 15.87 -7.43 2.63
C VAL A 101 14.35 -7.45 2.80
N LEU A 102 13.70 -8.59 2.57
CA LEU A 102 12.27 -8.75 2.83
C LEU A 102 11.94 -8.62 4.31
N ALA A 103 12.75 -9.22 5.20
CA ALA A 103 12.60 -9.06 6.64
C ALA A 103 12.74 -7.59 7.06
N CYS A 104 13.72 -6.86 6.53
CA CYS A 104 13.86 -5.43 6.76
C CYS A 104 12.65 -4.62 6.25
N ALA A 105 12.13 -4.94 5.06
CA ALA A 105 10.95 -4.28 4.51
C ALA A 105 9.68 -4.55 5.35
N LEU A 106 9.49 -5.80 5.81
CA LEU A 106 8.39 -6.19 6.69
C LEU A 106 8.51 -5.55 8.07
N VAL A 107 9.71 -5.46 8.64
CA VAL A 107 9.97 -4.75 9.90
C VAL A 107 9.66 -3.26 9.75
N MET A 108 10.11 -2.62 8.67
CA MET A 108 9.81 -1.21 8.41
C MET A 108 8.31 -0.99 8.23
N LEU A 109 7.62 -1.89 7.53
CA LEU A 109 6.16 -1.86 7.38
C LEU A 109 5.45 -2.04 8.73
N ALA A 110 5.89 -2.99 9.56
CA ALA A 110 5.34 -3.24 10.89
C ALA A 110 5.56 -2.06 11.83
N VAL A 111 6.75 -1.43 11.81
CA VAL A 111 7.05 -0.19 12.56
C VAL A 111 6.15 0.95 12.10
N LEU A 112 5.96 1.11 10.79
CA LEU A 112 5.06 2.11 10.21
C LEU A 112 3.60 1.89 10.65
N VAL A 113 3.10 0.65 10.59
CA VAL A 113 1.73 0.31 11.02
C VAL A 113 1.57 0.46 12.54
N ASN A 114 2.55 0.04 13.32
CA ASN A 114 2.52 0.17 14.77
C ASN A 114 2.52 1.65 15.21
N ALA A 115 3.33 2.48 14.55
CA ALA A 115 3.33 3.93 14.76
C ALA A 115 1.95 4.55 14.43
N GLN A 116 1.28 4.09 13.36
CA GLN A 116 -0.07 4.54 13.02
C GLN A 116 -1.12 4.18 14.07
N ILE A 117 -1.07 2.96 14.61
CA ILE A 117 -1.99 2.51 15.66
C ILE A 117 -1.82 3.38 16.91
N HIS A 118 -0.58 3.62 17.35
CA HIS A 118 -0.34 4.41 18.57
C HIS A 118 -0.61 5.90 18.38
N ALA A 119 -0.46 6.44 17.17
CA ALA A 119 -0.87 7.80 16.83
C ALA A 119 -2.39 8.00 16.85
N PHE A 120 -3.19 6.94 16.73
CA PHE A 120 -4.66 6.98 16.75
C PHE A 120 -5.25 6.83 18.17
N TYR A 121 -4.60 6.07 19.05
CA TYR A 121 -5.18 5.68 20.36
C TYR A 121 -4.66 6.46 21.57
N GLN A 122 -3.57 7.25 21.46
CA GLN A 122 -3.18 8.14 22.56
C GLN A 122 -4.01 9.43 22.55
N VAL A 123 -5.28 9.28 22.90
CA VAL A 123 -6.10 10.34 23.47
C VAL A 123 -6.15 10.06 24.97
N ALA A 124 -5.32 10.80 25.71
CA ALA A 124 -5.55 11.09 27.13
C ALA A 124 -6.12 12.50 27.24
#